data_AF-A0A1R0KJ20-F1
#
_entry.id   AF-A0A1R0KJ20-F1
#
_cell.length_a   1.000
_cell.length_b   1.000
_cell.length_c   1.000
_cell.angle_alpha   90.00
_cell.angle_beta   90.00
_cell.angle_gamma   90.00
#
_symmetry.space_group_name_H-M   'P 1'
#
loop_
_entity.id
_entity.type
_entity.pdbx_description
1 polymer ?
#
loop_
_entity_poly.entity_id
_entity_poly.type
_entity_poly.pdbx_seq_one_letter_code
_entity_poly.pdbx_strand_id
1 'polypeptide(L)'
;MTWWQIGVTALVGILATSGAFLGARLGVRANDRATEQRERAARREEWWRRFTWAAELALDESAVKRTAGLSLMMKLARSELAEQDEYRLLDVFHQRVLGDILNSAEKTGQGE
;
A
#
# COMPACT_ATOMS: atom_id res chain seq x y z
N MET A 1 -30.36 32.73 43.84
CA MET A 1 -29.22 32.59 42.90
C MET A 1 -28.48 33.90 42.89
N THR A 2 -27.19 33.93 43.26
CA THR A 2 -26.42 35.18 43.22
C THR A 2 -25.92 35.45 41.79
N TRP A 3 -25.84 36.73 41.39
CA TRP A 3 -25.37 37.16 40.05
C TRP A 3 -24.00 36.57 39.68
N TRP A 4 -23.15 36.37 40.67
CA TRP A 4 -21.85 35.69 40.55
C TRP A 4 -21.96 34.23 40.07
N GLN A 5 -22.95 33.47 40.56
CA GLN A 5 -23.16 32.08 40.16
C GLN A 5 -23.59 31.96 38.70
N ILE A 6 -24.37 32.92 38.20
CA ILE A 6 -24.82 32.96 36.80
C ILE A 6 -23.62 33.18 35.86
N GLY A 7 -22.69 34.06 36.26
CA GLY A 7 -21.45 34.28 35.50
C GLY A 7 -20.58 33.01 35.42
N VAL A 8 -20.43 32.29 36.53
CA VAL A 8 -19.62 31.06 36.59
C VAL A 8 -20.21 29.94 35.74
N THR A 9 -21.53 29.70 35.81
CA THR A 9 -22.16 28.63 35.02
C THR A 9 -22.18 28.93 33.53
N ALA A 10 -22.38 30.19 33.13
CA ALA A 10 -22.28 30.61 31.73
C ALA A 10 -20.87 30.40 31.18
N LEU A 11 -19.83 30.74 31.95
CA LEU A 11 -18.43 30.56 31.54
C LEU A 11 -18.08 29.07 31.38
N VAL A 12 -18.52 28.22 32.32
CA VAL A 12 -18.33 26.77 32.24
C VAL A 12 -19.04 26.18 31.02
N GLY A 13 -20.26 26.63 30.72
CA GLY A 13 -20.98 26.23 29.51
C GLY A 13 -20.23 26.59 28.23
N ILE A 14 -19.73 27.83 28.13
CA ILE A 14 -18.95 28.29 26.97
C ILE A 14 -17.65 27.49 26.81
N LEU A 15 -16.94 27.21 27.90
CA LEU A 15 -15.71 26.41 27.89
C LEU A 15 -15.98 24.96 27.46
N ALA A 16 -17.04 24.35 27.97
CA ALA A 16 -17.44 22.99 27.60
C ALA A 16 -17.81 22.89 26.11
N THR A 17 -18.61 23.83 25.60
CA THR A 17 -19.00 23.87 24.19
C THR A 17 -17.81 24.13 23.27
N SER A 18 -16.89 25.02 23.67
CA SER A 18 -15.68 25.33 22.89
C SER A 18 -14.72 24.15 22.82
N GLY A 19 -14.52 23.43 23.94
CA GLY A 19 -13.71 22.22 23.99
C GLY A 19 -14.28 21.09 23.11
N ALA A 20 -15.60 20.87 23.17
CA ALA A 20 -16.27 19.87 22.33
C ALA A 20 -16.16 20.20 20.84
N PHE A 21 -16.30 21.48 20.47
CA PHE A 21 -16.19 21.93 19.08
C PHE A 21 -14.77 21.75 18.50
N LEU A 22 -13.74 22.11 19.26
CA LEU A 22 -12.35 21.90 18.87
C LEU A 22 -12.01 20.41 18.78
N GLY A 23 -12.46 19.61 19.76
CA GLY A 23 -12.29 18.15 19.76
C GLY A 23 -12.92 17.48 18.55
N ALA A 24 -14.16 17.86 18.19
CA ALA A 24 -14.84 17.34 17.01
C ALA A 24 -14.10 17.69 15.71
N ARG A 25 -13.63 18.94 15.56
CA ARG A 25 -12.90 19.37 14.35
C ARG A 25 -11.53 18.73 14.18
N LEU A 26 -10.83 18.47 15.28
CA LEU A 26 -9.56 17.73 15.26
C LEU A 26 -9.79 16.24 15.02
N GLY A 27 -10.83 15.67 15.61
CA GLY A 27 -11.23 14.28 15.45
C GLY A 27 -11.58 13.91 14.01
N VAL A 28 -12.41 14.72 13.33
CA VAL A 28 -12.77 14.47 11.92
C VAL A 28 -11.53 14.49 11.02
N ARG A 29 -10.65 15.51 11.15
CA ARG A 29 -9.43 15.59 10.33
C ARG A 29 -8.40 14.50 10.64
N ALA A 30 -8.31 14.05 11.89
CA ALA A 30 -7.43 12.94 12.27
C ALA A 30 -7.99 11.61 11.74
N ASN A 31 -9.31 11.45 11.76
CA ASN A 31 -9.99 10.26 11.25
C ASN A 31 -9.86 10.12 9.73
N ASP A 32 -9.96 11.22 8.98
CA ASP A 32 -9.79 11.21 7.53
C ASP A 32 -8.37 10.78 7.14
N ARG A 33 -7.35 11.31 7.81
CA ARG A 33 -5.95 10.92 7.57
C ARG A 33 -5.65 9.49 8.00
N ALA A 34 -6.20 9.05 9.12
CA ALA A 34 -6.06 7.67 9.57
C ALA A 34 -6.73 6.69 8.61
N THR A 35 -7.85 7.08 7.99
CA THR A 35 -8.57 6.26 7.01
C THR A 35 -7.77 6.15 5.71
N GLU A 36 -7.27 7.26 5.19
CA GLU A 36 -6.46 7.27 3.97
C GLU A 36 -5.15 6.47 4.14
N GLN A 37 -4.50 6.57 5.30
CA GLN A 37 -3.32 5.78 5.62
C GLN A 37 -3.62 4.27 5.70
N ARG A 38 -4.76 3.90 6.29
CA ARG A 38 -5.20 2.50 6.36
C ARG A 38 -5.50 1.93 4.97
N GLU A 39 -6.14 2.70 4.11
CA GLU A 39 -6.43 2.27 2.74
C GLU A 39 -5.14 2.07 1.93
N ARG A 40 -4.16 2.98 2.04
CA ARG A 40 -2.83 2.80 1.42
C ARG A 40 -2.13 1.54 1.92
N ALA A 41 -2.13 1.31 3.24
CA ALA A 41 -1.55 0.12 3.83
C ALA A 41 -2.23 -1.17 3.33
N ALA A 42 -3.56 -1.19 3.27
CA ALA A 42 -4.32 -2.34 2.77
C ALA A 42 -4.04 -2.63 1.29
N ARG A 43 -3.92 -1.59 0.45
CA ARG A 43 -3.54 -1.74 -0.96
C ARG A 43 -2.15 -2.36 -1.11
N ARG A 44 -1.18 -1.91 -0.31
CA ARG A 44 0.18 -2.47 -0.29
C ARG A 44 0.19 -3.94 0.14
N GLU A 45 -0.54 -4.29 1.20
CA GLU A 45 -0.65 -5.68 1.65
C GLU A 45 -1.25 -6.59 0.58
N GLU A 46 -2.32 -6.12 -0.09
CA GLU A 46 -2.95 -6.88 -1.16
C GLU A 46 -2.01 -7.05 -2.35
N TRP A 47 -1.27 -6.01 -2.73
CA TRP A 47 -0.26 -6.08 -3.76
C TRP A 47 0.83 -7.11 -3.42
N TRP A 48 1.40 -7.03 -2.21
CA TRP A 48 2.46 -7.96 -1.76
C TRP A 48 2.01 -9.41 -1.75
N ARG A 49 0.79 -9.67 -1.26
CA ARG A 49 0.20 -11.01 -1.27
C ARG A 49 0.11 -11.58 -2.70
N ARG A 50 -0.34 -10.76 -3.67
CA ARG A 50 -0.45 -11.17 -5.07
C ARG A 50 0.92 -11.37 -5.72
N PHE A 51 1.90 -10.52 -5.39
CA PHE A 51 3.28 -10.63 -5.86
C PHE A 51 3.93 -11.94 -5.39
N THR A 52 3.82 -12.28 -4.10
CA THR A 52 4.38 -13.54 -3.56
C THR A 52 3.78 -14.76 -4.24
N TRP A 53 2.46 -14.79 -4.42
CA TRP A 53 1.80 -15.89 -5.13
C TRP A 53 2.28 -16.02 -6.59
N ALA A 54 2.42 -14.89 -7.29
CA ALA A 54 2.96 -14.89 -8.66
C ALA A 54 4.42 -15.35 -8.71
N ALA A 55 5.24 -14.97 -7.71
CA ALA A 55 6.63 -15.39 -7.58
C ALA A 55 6.73 -16.91 -7.27
N GLU A 56 5.89 -17.45 -6.40
CA GLU A 56 5.80 -18.89 -6.14
C GLU A 56 5.48 -19.67 -7.42
N LEU A 57 4.50 -19.21 -8.21
CA LEU A 57 4.20 -19.80 -9.52
C LEU A 57 5.40 -19.72 -10.46
N ALA A 58 6.10 -18.59 -10.49
CA ALA A 58 7.28 -18.37 -11.33
C ALA A 58 8.46 -19.29 -10.96
N LEU A 59 8.49 -19.83 -9.74
CA LEU A 59 9.52 -20.75 -9.28
C LEU A 59 9.10 -22.23 -9.34
N ASP A 60 7.86 -22.52 -9.74
CA ASP A 60 7.34 -23.89 -9.85
C ASP A 60 8.08 -24.68 -10.96
N GLU A 61 8.17 -26.00 -10.79
CA GLU A 61 8.80 -26.91 -11.76
C GLU A 61 7.98 -27.04 -13.05
N SER A 62 6.66 -26.85 -12.99
CA SER A 62 5.79 -26.85 -14.16
C SER A 62 6.06 -25.63 -15.02
N ALA A 63 6.49 -25.85 -16.27
CA ALA A 63 6.69 -24.78 -17.25
C ALA A 63 5.45 -23.89 -17.45
N VAL A 64 4.24 -24.47 -17.36
CA VAL A 64 2.97 -23.73 -17.48
C VAL A 64 2.76 -22.80 -16.29
N LYS A 65 2.97 -23.27 -15.05
CA LYS A 65 2.85 -22.42 -13.87
C LYS A 65 3.94 -21.35 -13.83
N ARG A 66 5.16 -21.70 -14.21
CA ARG A 66 6.30 -20.77 -14.31
C ARG A 66 6.00 -19.59 -15.22
N THR A 67 5.55 -19.88 -16.44
CA THR A 67 5.18 -18.84 -17.43
C THR A 67 3.99 -18.00 -16.98
N ALA A 68 2.99 -18.62 -16.33
CA ALA A 68 1.87 -17.91 -15.73
C ALA A 68 2.31 -16.96 -14.61
N GLY A 69 3.17 -17.41 -13.70
CA GLY A 69 3.72 -16.60 -12.61
C GLY A 69 4.49 -15.38 -13.11
N LEU A 70 5.39 -15.58 -14.08
CA LEU A 70 6.13 -14.48 -14.72
C LEU A 70 5.19 -13.47 -15.40
N SER A 71 4.15 -13.95 -16.09
CA SER A 71 3.14 -13.09 -16.74
C SER A 71 2.32 -12.29 -15.72
N LEU A 72 1.96 -12.90 -14.60
CA LEU A 72 1.25 -12.25 -13.50
C LEU A 72 2.11 -11.17 -12.84
N MET A 73 3.40 -11.43 -12.60
CA MET A 73 4.34 -10.44 -12.08
C MET A 73 4.45 -9.22 -13.01
N MET A 74 4.55 -9.45 -14.32
CA MET A 74 4.55 -8.38 -15.34
C MET A 74 3.27 -7.53 -15.33
N LYS A 75 2.11 -8.13 -15.06
CA LYS A 75 0.83 -7.42 -14.93
C LYS A 75 0.72 -6.66 -13.61
N LEU A 76 1.15 -7.26 -12.50
CA LEU A 76 1.22 -6.63 -11.17
C LEU A 76 2.11 -5.39 -11.18
N ALA A 77 3.17 -5.42 -11.99
CA ALA A 77 4.07 -4.29 -12.19
C ALA A 77 3.46 -3.07 -12.87
N ARG A 78 2.28 -3.21 -13.47
CA ARG A 78 1.56 -2.11 -14.15
C ARG A 78 0.22 -1.80 -13.47
N SER A 79 -0.03 -2.39 -12.30
CA SER A 79 -1.30 -2.24 -11.58
C SER A 79 -1.33 -0.92 -10.81
N GLU A 80 -2.51 -0.32 -10.70
CA GLU A 80 -2.77 0.86 -9.83
C GLU A 80 -2.52 0.59 -8.34
N LEU A 81 -2.38 -0.68 -7.95
CA LEU A 81 -1.99 -1.08 -6.59
C LEU A 81 -0.48 -0.96 -6.35
N ALA A 82 0.34 -0.88 -7.40
CA ALA A 82 1.76 -0.60 -7.27
C ALA A 82 1.94 0.90 -7.00
N GLU A 83 2.38 1.24 -5.80
CA GLU A 83 2.86 2.58 -5.48
C GLU A 83 4.32 2.71 -5.96
N GLN A 84 4.88 3.92 -5.81
CA GLN A 84 6.20 4.26 -6.35
C GLN A 84 7.34 3.35 -5.85
N ASP A 85 7.21 2.79 -4.65
CA ASP A 85 8.22 1.91 -4.06
C ASP A 85 8.15 0.50 -4.65
N GLU A 86 6.95 0.00 -4.94
CA GLU A 86 6.72 -1.29 -5.60
C GLU A 86 7.27 -1.29 -7.03
N TYR A 87 7.15 -0.15 -7.75
CA TYR A 87 7.81 0.02 -9.06
C TYR A 87 9.33 -0.10 -8.98
N ARG A 88 9.98 0.49 -7.95
CA ARG A 88 11.44 0.38 -7.78
C ARG A 88 11.88 -1.04 -7.48
N LEU A 89 11.12 -1.77 -6.66
CA LEU A 89 11.41 -3.18 -6.35
C LEU A 89 11.33 -4.05 -7.60
N LEU A 90 10.31 -3.83 -8.42
CA LEU A 90 10.13 -4.53 -9.69
C LEU A 90 11.21 -4.20 -10.72
N ASP A 91 11.64 -2.93 -10.80
CA ASP A 91 12.72 -2.54 -11.71
C ASP A 91 14.04 -3.25 -11.36
N VAL A 92 14.40 -3.31 -10.08
CA VAL A 92 15.57 -4.07 -9.59
C VAL A 92 15.43 -5.56 -9.91
N PHE A 93 14.24 -6.14 -9.66
CA PHE A 93 13.99 -7.55 -9.96
C PHE A 93 14.10 -7.86 -11.46
N HIS A 94 13.50 -7.02 -12.29
CA HIS A 94 13.51 -7.15 -13.75
C HIS A 94 14.93 -7.07 -14.32
N GLN A 95 15.72 -6.08 -13.88
CA GLN A 95 17.12 -5.94 -14.30
C GLN A 95 17.96 -7.17 -13.96
N ARG A 96 17.74 -7.78 -12.79
CA ARG A 96 18.51 -8.95 -12.34
C ARG A 96 18.06 -10.23 -13.04
N VAL A 97 16.77 -10.53 -13.01
CA VAL A 97 16.24 -11.86 -13.36
C VAL A 97 16.02 -11.99 -14.86
N LEU A 98 15.43 -10.98 -15.51
CA LEU A 98 15.16 -11.08 -16.95
C LEU A 98 16.46 -11.04 -17.76
N GLY A 99 17.45 -10.27 -17.32
CA GLY A 99 18.79 -10.25 -17.90
C GLY A 99 19.47 -11.62 -17.85
N ASP A 100 19.40 -12.31 -16.71
CA ASP A 100 20.01 -13.63 -16.55
C ASP A 100 19.29 -14.72 -17.38
N ILE A 101 17.95 -14.66 -17.49
CA ILE A 101 17.17 -15.59 -18.32
C ILE A 101 17.46 -15.39 -19.81
N LEU A 102 17.48 -14.14 -20.30
CA LEU A 102 17.77 -13.84 -21.70
C LEU A 102 19.20 -14.27 -22.09
N ASN A 103 20.19 -13.97 -21.24
CA ASN A 103 21.58 -14.38 -21.46
C ASN A 103 21.74 -15.92 -21.44
N SER A 104 20.97 -16.61 -20.61
CA SER A 104 21.01 -18.07 -20.54
C SER A 104 20.38 -18.72 -21.76
N ALA A 105 19.28 -18.16 -22.28
CA ALA A 105 18.64 -18.63 -23.51
C ALA A 105 19.49 -18.39 -24.77
N GLU A 106 20.23 -17.28 -24.84
CA GLU A 106 21.17 -17.00 -25.93
C GLU A 106 22.32 -18.02 -25.96
N LYS A 107 22.86 -18.38 -24.79
CA LYS A 107 23.95 -19.36 -24.67
C LYS A 107 23.56 -20.78 -25.07
N THR A 108 22.32 -21.20 -24.80
CA THR A 108 21.84 -22.52 -25.26
C THR A 108 21.59 -22.57 -26.76
N GLY A 109 21.27 -21.44 -27.41
CA GLY A 109 21.06 -21.37 -28.86
C GLY A 109 22.34 -21.26 -29.71
N GLN A 110 23.49 -20.89 -29.11
CA GLN A 110 24.79 -20.84 -29.80
C GLN A 110 25.61 -22.13 -29.69
N GLY A 111 25.08 -23.15 -29.00
CA GLY A 111 25.75 -24.45 -28.78
C GLY A 111 25.34 -25.57 -29.74
N GLU A 112 24.45 -25.29 -30.71
CA GLU A 112 24.04 -26.21 -31.78
C GLU A 112 24.62 -25.80 -33.14
#